data_AF-A0A376ZV93-F1
#
_entry.id   AF-A0A376ZV93-F1
#
_cell.length_a   1.000
_cell.length_b   1.000
_cell.length_c   1.000
_cell.angle_alpha   90.00
_cell.angle_beta   90.00
_cell.angle_gamma   90.00
#
_symmetry.space_group_name_H-M   'P 1'
#
loop_
_entity.id
_entity.type
_entity.pdbx_description
1 polymer ?
#
loop_
_entity_poly.entity_id
_entity_poly.type
_entity_poly.pdbx_seq_one_letter_code
_entity_poly.pdbx_strand_id
1 'polypeptide(L)'
;MSDPVRITNPGAESLGYDSDGHEIMAVDIYVNPPRVDVFHGTPPAWSSFGNKTIWGGNEWVDDSPTRSDIEKRDKEITAYKMTLSAQQKENENKRTEAAKRLSAAIAAREKDENTLKTLRAGNADAADITRQEFRLLQAELREYGFRTEIAGYDALRLHTESRMLFADADSLRISPREARSLIEQAEKRQKDAQNADKKAADMLAEYERRKGILDTRLSELEKNGGAALAVLDAQQARLLGQQTRNDRAISEAGINSVQ
;
A
#
# COMPACT_ATOMS: atom_id res chain seq x y z
N MET A 1 6.64 -35.57 -25.95
CA MET A 1 7.20 -34.37 -25.29
C MET A 1 6.82 -33.21 -26.19
N SER A 2 5.79 -32.48 -25.83
CA SER A 2 5.24 -31.39 -26.66
C SER A 2 5.70 -30.07 -26.06
N ASP A 3 6.36 -29.26 -26.88
CA ASP A 3 6.79 -27.91 -26.51
C ASP A 3 5.58 -27.04 -26.13
N PRO A 4 5.70 -26.20 -25.07
CA PRO A 4 4.65 -25.25 -24.76
C PRO A 4 4.62 -24.14 -25.83
N VAL A 5 3.46 -24.00 -26.47
CA VAL A 5 3.14 -22.94 -27.42
C VAL A 5 3.33 -21.58 -26.73
N ARG A 6 4.38 -20.85 -27.12
CA ARG A 6 4.50 -19.43 -26.83
C ARG A 6 3.42 -18.69 -27.62
N ILE A 7 2.38 -18.25 -26.93
CA ILE A 7 1.46 -17.24 -27.46
C ILE A 7 2.21 -15.91 -27.44
N THR A 8 2.97 -15.63 -28.51
CA THR A 8 3.50 -14.29 -28.77
C THR A 8 2.35 -13.43 -29.24
N ASN A 9 1.86 -12.55 -28.37
CA ASN A 9 0.88 -11.53 -28.71
C ASN A 9 1.66 -10.28 -29.17
N PRO A 10 1.76 -9.99 -30.48
CA PRO A 10 2.69 -8.98 -31.00
C PRO A 10 2.33 -7.53 -30.60
N GLY A 11 1.17 -7.32 -29.98
CA GLY A 11 0.73 -6.02 -29.45
C GLY A 11 1.02 -5.80 -27.96
N ALA A 12 1.46 -6.82 -27.21
CA ALA A 12 1.69 -6.71 -25.77
C ALA A 12 3.12 -6.26 -25.40
N GLU A 13 4.08 -6.39 -26.32
CA GLU A 13 5.49 -6.09 -26.06
C GLU A 13 5.81 -4.58 -26.09
N SER A 14 4.92 -3.74 -26.62
CA SER A 14 5.21 -2.31 -26.89
C SER A 14 4.91 -1.35 -25.74
N LEU A 15 4.26 -1.79 -24.65
CA LEU A 15 3.89 -0.93 -23.51
C LEU A 15 4.59 -1.32 -22.21
N GLY A 16 5.25 -2.47 -22.19
CA GLY A 16 6.00 -2.92 -21.02
C GLY A 16 7.23 -2.07 -20.77
N TYR A 17 7.86 -1.53 -21.81
CA TYR A 17 9.15 -0.85 -21.74
C TYR A 17 9.16 0.44 -22.55
N ASP A 18 9.92 1.46 -22.12
CA ASP A 18 10.17 2.65 -22.92
C ASP A 18 11.22 2.42 -24.01
N SER A 19 11.48 3.45 -24.81
CA SER A 19 12.52 3.44 -25.85
C SER A 19 13.92 3.11 -25.33
N ASP A 20 14.16 3.25 -24.03
CA ASP A 20 15.41 2.94 -23.35
C ASP A 20 15.39 1.55 -22.67
N GLY A 21 14.30 0.80 -22.79
CA GLY A 21 14.15 -0.53 -22.19
C GLY A 21 13.79 -0.53 -20.69
N HIS A 22 13.22 0.55 -20.15
CA HIS A 22 12.75 0.63 -18.76
C HIS A 22 11.27 0.31 -18.63
N GLU A 23 10.93 -0.51 -17.63
CA GLU A 23 9.56 -0.96 -17.41
C GLU A 23 8.62 0.22 -17.11
N ILE A 24 7.54 0.38 -17.90
CA ILE A 24 6.57 1.48 -17.75
C ILE A 24 5.52 1.16 -16.68
N MET A 25 5.36 -0.12 -16.33
CA MET A 25 4.36 -0.58 -15.37
C MET A 25 4.96 -1.07 -14.06
N ALA A 26 4.49 -0.50 -12.95
CA ALA A 26 4.67 -1.03 -11.61
C ALA A 26 3.68 -2.18 -11.34
N VAL A 27 4.04 -3.39 -11.75
CA VAL A 27 3.21 -4.62 -11.59
C VAL A 27 2.93 -4.93 -10.12
N ASP A 28 3.86 -4.60 -9.22
CA ASP A 28 3.78 -4.88 -7.78
C ASP A 28 2.59 -4.21 -7.08
N ILE A 29 2.16 -3.04 -7.56
CA ILE A 29 1.00 -2.27 -7.03
C ILE A 29 -0.32 -3.05 -7.23
N TYR A 30 -0.41 -3.86 -8.29
CA TYR A 30 -1.61 -4.64 -8.60
C TYR A 30 -1.59 -6.02 -7.96
N VAL A 31 -0.40 -6.62 -7.80
CA VAL A 31 -0.24 -7.98 -7.26
C VAL A 31 -0.38 -7.99 -5.74
N ASN A 32 0.19 -7.00 -5.04
CA ASN A 32 0.17 -6.92 -3.58
C ASN A 32 -0.24 -5.51 -3.13
N PRO A 33 -1.54 -5.16 -3.23
CA PRO A 33 -2.04 -3.89 -2.70
C PRO A 33 -1.85 -3.83 -1.17
N PRO A 34 -1.79 -2.63 -0.57
CA PRO A 34 -1.62 -2.47 0.86
C PRO A 34 -2.74 -3.19 1.61
N ARG A 35 -2.36 -3.97 2.62
CA ARG A 35 -3.31 -4.69 3.47
C ARG A 35 -3.29 -4.13 4.88
N VAL A 36 -4.45 -3.70 5.35
CA VAL A 36 -4.66 -3.23 6.72
C VAL A 36 -5.46 -4.30 7.47
N ASP A 37 -4.77 -5.13 8.24
CA ASP A 37 -5.42 -6.10 9.12
C ASP A 37 -5.90 -5.41 10.40
N VAL A 38 -7.13 -5.74 10.83
CA VAL A 38 -7.74 -5.22 12.05
C VAL A 38 -7.24 -6.01 13.27
N PHE A 39 -7.17 -5.35 14.43
CA PHE A 39 -6.82 -6.04 15.69
C PHE A 39 -7.91 -7.05 16.09
N HIS A 40 -7.54 -8.32 16.17
CA HIS A 40 -8.42 -9.40 16.63
C HIS A 40 -8.13 -9.73 18.10
N GLY A 41 -8.74 -8.99 19.02
CA GLY A 41 -8.56 -9.21 20.46
C GLY A 41 -9.87 -9.49 21.20
N THR A 42 -9.97 -10.69 21.77
CA THR A 42 -11.06 -11.01 22.70
C THR A 42 -10.72 -10.42 24.08
N PRO A 43 -11.60 -9.62 24.70
CA PRO A 43 -11.41 -9.20 26.09
C PRO A 43 -11.22 -10.43 27.00
N PRO A 44 -10.32 -10.38 27.98
CA PRO A 44 -10.14 -11.49 28.90
C PRO A 44 -11.40 -11.69 29.74
N ALA A 45 -11.74 -12.96 30.00
CA ALA A 45 -12.70 -13.37 31.01
C ALA A 45 -11.94 -14.11 32.12
N TRP A 46 -11.62 -13.40 33.20
CA TRP A 46 -10.77 -13.93 34.26
C TRP A 46 -11.44 -15.07 35.02
N SER A 47 -10.73 -16.18 35.23
CA SER A 47 -11.26 -17.31 36.00
C SER A 47 -11.08 -17.13 37.51
N SER A 48 -10.24 -16.19 37.93
CA SER A 48 -10.11 -15.76 39.33
C SER A 48 -11.26 -14.82 39.72
N PHE A 49 -11.67 -14.90 40.99
CA PHE A 49 -12.66 -14.00 41.59
C PHE A 49 -13.95 -13.81 40.76
N GLY A 50 -14.39 -14.87 40.06
CA GLY A 50 -15.60 -14.84 39.22
C GLY A 50 -15.62 -13.75 38.15
N ASN A 51 -14.46 -13.37 37.59
CA ASN A 51 -14.30 -12.25 36.66
C ASN A 51 -14.73 -10.88 37.23
N LYS A 52 -14.83 -10.75 38.55
CA LYS A 52 -15.11 -9.45 39.18
C LYS A 52 -13.83 -8.60 39.25
N THR A 53 -14.05 -7.30 39.31
CA THR A 53 -13.01 -6.29 39.34
C THR A 53 -13.29 -5.34 40.50
N ILE A 54 -12.24 -4.72 41.08
CA ILE A 54 -12.41 -3.83 42.24
C ILE A 54 -13.12 -2.51 41.91
N TRP A 55 -13.22 -2.20 40.62
CA TRP A 55 -13.88 -1.01 40.10
C TRP A 55 -15.34 -1.28 39.68
N GLY A 56 -15.71 -2.55 39.52
CA GLY A 56 -17.12 -2.97 39.43
C GLY A 56 -17.83 -2.69 40.75
N GLY A 57 -19.05 -2.17 40.70
CA GLY A 57 -19.74 -1.54 41.83
C GLY A 57 -19.77 -2.38 43.13
N ASN A 58 -18.81 -2.13 44.01
CA ASN A 58 -18.66 -2.73 45.35
C ASN A 58 -18.98 -1.74 46.48
N GLU A 59 -19.56 -0.57 46.18
CA GLU A 59 -19.74 0.53 47.15
C GLU A 59 -20.65 0.15 48.35
N TRP A 60 -21.53 -0.83 48.16
CA TRP A 60 -22.52 -1.27 49.16
C TRP A 60 -22.39 -2.74 49.56
N VAL A 61 -21.31 -3.42 49.14
CA VAL A 61 -21.13 -4.87 49.34
C VAL A 61 -19.70 -5.16 49.78
N ASP A 62 -19.52 -5.94 50.85
CA ASP A 62 -18.21 -6.46 51.24
C ASP A 62 -17.86 -7.72 50.43
N ASP A 63 -17.48 -7.50 49.17
CA ASP A 63 -16.99 -8.53 48.26
C ASP A 63 -15.47 -8.39 48.12
N SER A 64 -14.78 -8.68 49.22
CA SER A 64 -13.33 -8.53 49.33
C SER A 64 -12.58 -9.73 48.73
N PRO A 65 -11.61 -9.52 47.82
CA PRO A 65 -10.87 -10.61 47.21
C PRO A 65 -9.93 -11.29 48.22
N THR A 66 -9.87 -12.61 48.20
CA THR A 66 -8.92 -13.36 49.04
C THR A 66 -7.49 -13.21 48.52
N ARG A 67 -6.49 -13.52 49.36
CA ARG A 67 -5.09 -13.56 48.92
C ARG A 67 -4.88 -14.49 47.73
N SER A 68 -5.55 -15.65 47.71
CA SER A 68 -5.50 -16.60 46.60
C SER A 68 -6.14 -16.03 45.33
N ASP A 69 -7.24 -15.28 45.44
CA ASP A 69 -7.86 -14.63 44.28
C ASP A 69 -6.92 -13.62 43.64
N ILE A 70 -6.26 -12.81 44.47
CA ILE A 70 -5.28 -11.81 44.03
C ILE A 70 -4.10 -12.48 43.32
N GLU A 71 -3.48 -13.48 43.94
CA GLU A 71 -2.33 -14.19 43.36
C GLU A 71 -2.69 -14.93 42.07
N LYS A 72 -3.92 -15.46 41.96
CA LYS A 72 -4.42 -16.09 40.73
C LYS A 72 -4.67 -15.05 39.64
N ARG A 73 -5.33 -13.93 39.96
CA ARG A 73 -5.58 -12.83 39.01
C ARG A 73 -4.28 -12.29 38.43
N ASP A 74 -3.26 -12.08 39.26
CA ASP A 74 -1.98 -11.57 38.80
C ASP A 74 -1.28 -12.51 37.81
N LYS A 75 -1.38 -13.83 38.02
CA LYS A 75 -0.85 -14.82 37.08
C LYS A 75 -1.59 -14.76 35.74
N GLU A 76 -2.92 -14.63 35.77
CA GLU A 76 -3.74 -14.51 34.57
C GLU A 76 -3.42 -13.23 33.78
N ILE A 77 -3.36 -12.08 34.46
CA ILE A 77 -2.98 -10.78 33.85
C ILE A 77 -1.57 -10.88 33.26
N THR A 78 -0.62 -11.43 34.01
CA THR A 78 0.78 -11.57 33.55
C THR A 78 0.86 -12.42 32.28
N ALA A 79 0.22 -13.60 32.28
CA ALA A 79 0.20 -14.49 31.12
C ALA A 79 -0.46 -13.82 29.90
N TYR A 80 -1.61 -13.16 30.10
CA TYR A 80 -2.30 -12.43 29.04
C TYR A 80 -1.44 -11.31 28.45
N LYS A 81 -0.80 -10.49 29.29
CA LYS A 81 0.10 -9.43 28.84
C LYS A 81 1.34 -9.97 28.12
N MET A 82 1.85 -11.13 28.51
CA MET A 82 2.95 -11.79 27.77
C MET A 82 2.51 -12.19 26.36
N THR A 83 1.29 -12.70 26.18
CA THR A 83 0.74 -13.00 24.85
C THR A 83 0.62 -11.75 23.99
N LEU A 84 0.06 -10.66 24.55
CA LEU A 84 -0.04 -9.38 23.85
C LEU A 84 1.34 -8.79 23.49
N SER A 85 2.32 -8.91 24.39
CA SER A 85 3.69 -8.44 24.16
C SER A 85 4.39 -9.22 23.05
N ALA A 86 4.19 -10.54 22.99
CA ALA A 86 4.72 -11.37 21.90
C ALA A 86 4.13 -10.96 20.54
N GLN A 87 2.81 -10.75 20.48
CA GLN A 87 2.12 -10.26 19.27
C GLN A 87 2.62 -8.87 18.87
N GLN A 88 2.78 -7.96 19.82
CA GLN A 88 3.30 -6.62 19.55
C GLN A 88 4.71 -6.66 18.97
N LYS A 89 5.58 -7.53 19.48
CA LYS A 89 6.93 -7.69 18.97
C LYS A 89 6.94 -8.17 17.52
N GLU A 90 6.06 -9.10 17.17
CA GLU A 90 5.92 -9.54 15.77
C GLU A 90 5.39 -8.41 14.87
N ASN A 91 4.38 -7.65 15.34
CA ASN A 91 3.82 -6.53 14.61
C ASN A 91 4.86 -5.41 14.38
N GLU A 92 5.71 -5.11 15.35
CA GLU A 92 6.80 -4.13 15.19
C GLU A 92 7.86 -4.60 14.19
N ASN A 93 8.15 -5.90 14.12
CA ASN A 93 9.05 -6.43 13.09
C ASN A 93 8.46 -6.22 11.69
N LYS A 94 7.17 -6.51 11.51
CA LYS A 94 6.46 -6.29 10.23
C LYS A 94 6.41 -4.81 9.87
N ARG A 95 6.13 -3.93 10.83
CA ARG A 95 6.16 -2.48 10.67
C ARG A 95 7.54 -1.98 10.25
N THR A 96 8.60 -2.51 10.86
CA THR A 96 9.99 -2.16 10.53
C THR A 96 10.32 -2.54 9.09
N GLU A 97 9.88 -3.71 8.64
CA GLU A 97 10.08 -4.14 7.26
C GLU A 97 9.27 -3.29 6.26
N ALA A 98 8.02 -2.97 6.59
CA ALA A 98 7.21 -2.02 5.81
C ALA A 98 7.87 -0.63 5.73
N ALA A 99 8.50 -0.17 6.81
CA ALA A 99 9.24 1.09 6.83
C ALA A 99 10.47 1.07 5.91
N LYS A 100 11.21 -0.04 5.83
CA LYS A 100 12.32 -0.18 4.86
C LYS A 100 11.81 -0.11 3.42
N ARG A 101 10.69 -0.78 3.13
CA ARG A 101 10.05 -0.73 1.81
C ARG A 101 9.55 0.68 1.48
N LEU A 102 8.99 1.39 2.46
CA LEU A 102 8.64 2.80 2.31
C LEU A 102 9.86 3.65 1.96
N SER A 103 11.00 3.46 2.64
CA SER A 103 12.24 4.18 2.29
C SER A 103 12.69 3.91 0.86
N ALA A 104 12.61 2.66 0.40
CA ALA A 104 12.93 2.31 -0.98
C ALA A 104 11.93 2.92 -1.98
N ALA A 105 10.64 2.95 -1.65
CA ALA A 105 9.60 3.56 -2.48
C ALA A 105 9.78 5.08 -2.60
N ILE A 106 10.14 5.76 -1.50
CA ILE A 106 10.49 7.19 -1.52
C ILE A 106 11.67 7.44 -2.46
N ALA A 107 12.74 6.65 -2.33
CA ALA A 107 13.92 6.81 -3.19
C ALA A 107 13.60 6.61 -4.69
N ALA A 108 12.74 5.64 -5.02
CA ALA A 108 12.26 5.44 -6.39
C ALA A 108 11.43 6.64 -6.88
N ARG A 109 10.49 7.14 -6.05
CA ARG A 109 9.67 8.31 -6.38
C ARG A 109 10.52 9.56 -6.59
N GLU A 110 11.51 9.81 -5.72
CA GLU A 110 12.45 10.93 -5.87
C GLU A 110 13.29 10.83 -7.14
N LYS A 111 13.73 9.62 -7.50
CA LYS A 111 14.44 9.36 -8.77
C LYS A 111 13.55 9.72 -9.96
N ASP A 112 12.32 9.23 -9.98
CA ASP A 112 11.38 9.47 -11.09
C ASP A 112 10.99 10.95 -11.20
N GLU A 113 10.83 11.63 -10.06
CA GLU A 113 10.55 13.06 -9.99
C GLU A 113 11.72 13.89 -10.55
N ASN A 114 12.96 13.51 -10.23
CA ASN A 114 14.16 14.17 -10.76
C ASN A 114 14.29 13.96 -12.27
N THR A 115 14.07 12.75 -12.76
CA THR A 115 14.05 12.47 -14.21
C THR A 115 12.98 13.29 -14.93
N LEU A 116 11.79 13.44 -14.34
CA LEU A 116 10.73 14.26 -14.91
C LEU A 116 11.13 15.74 -15.01
N LYS A 117 11.80 16.27 -13.98
CA LYS A 117 12.33 17.65 -13.99
C LYS A 117 13.34 17.85 -15.11
N THR A 118 14.25 16.90 -15.31
CA THR A 118 15.25 17.00 -16.39
C THR A 118 14.63 16.90 -17.78
N LEU A 119 13.64 16.03 -17.98
CA LEU A 119 12.92 15.92 -19.26
C LEU A 119 12.19 17.21 -19.62
N ARG A 120 11.51 17.83 -18.64
CA ARG A 120 10.84 19.12 -18.82
C ARG A 120 11.83 20.25 -19.12
N ALA A 121 12.97 20.28 -18.44
CA ALA A 121 14.02 21.27 -18.69
C ALA A 121 14.66 21.11 -20.09
N GLY A 122 14.76 19.88 -20.58
CA GLY A 122 15.27 19.56 -21.92
C GLY A 122 14.26 19.73 -23.05
N ASN A 123 13.02 20.15 -22.77
CA ASN A 123 11.92 20.18 -23.73
C ASN A 123 11.76 18.83 -24.48
N ALA A 124 11.83 17.72 -23.73
CA ALA A 124 11.55 16.40 -24.27
C ALA A 124 10.15 16.32 -24.90
N ASP A 125 9.93 15.33 -25.76
CA ASP A 125 8.64 15.16 -26.41
C ASP A 125 7.50 14.98 -25.40
N ALA A 126 6.30 15.43 -25.77
CA ALA A 126 5.13 15.33 -24.91
C ALA A 126 4.81 13.88 -24.52
N ALA A 127 5.07 12.90 -25.39
CA ALA A 127 4.87 11.49 -25.08
C ALA A 127 5.84 10.99 -24.00
N ASP A 128 7.12 11.42 -24.05
CA ASP A 128 8.14 11.04 -23.07
C ASP A 128 7.83 11.64 -21.70
N ILE A 129 7.42 12.91 -21.66
CA ILE A 129 6.97 13.57 -20.43
C ILE A 129 5.75 12.85 -19.86
N THR A 130 4.75 12.53 -20.68
CA THR A 130 3.51 11.86 -20.22
C THR A 130 3.80 10.46 -19.66
N ARG A 131 4.70 9.69 -20.29
CA ARG A 131 5.12 8.38 -19.78
C ARG A 131 5.87 8.50 -18.45
N GLN A 132 6.76 9.49 -18.31
CA GLN A 132 7.49 9.71 -17.07
C GLN A 132 6.56 10.21 -15.94
N GLU A 133 5.58 11.05 -16.24
CA GLU A 133 4.54 11.45 -15.28
C GLU A 133 3.75 10.23 -14.78
N PHE A 134 3.41 9.30 -15.66
CA PHE A 134 2.72 8.08 -15.27
C PHE A 134 3.57 7.17 -14.37
N ARG A 135 4.87 7.01 -14.65
CA ARG A 135 5.80 6.31 -13.75
C ARG A 135 5.86 6.95 -12.38
N LEU A 136 5.96 8.28 -12.34
CA LEU A 136 5.98 9.02 -11.08
C LEU A 136 4.67 8.78 -10.29
N LEU A 137 3.50 8.83 -10.94
CA LEU A 137 2.22 8.55 -10.29
C LEU A 137 2.14 7.12 -9.73
N GLN A 138 2.71 6.14 -10.43
CA GLN A 138 2.82 4.77 -9.90
C GLN A 138 3.74 4.72 -8.67
N ALA A 139 4.91 5.36 -8.71
CA ALA A 139 5.83 5.43 -7.58
C ALA A 139 5.20 6.13 -6.36
N GLU A 140 4.45 7.22 -6.58
CA GLU A 140 3.67 7.91 -5.55
C GLU A 140 2.59 7.01 -4.94
N LEU A 141 1.89 6.21 -5.76
CA LEU A 141 0.90 5.26 -5.25
C LEU A 141 1.56 4.13 -4.44
N ARG A 142 2.71 3.62 -4.89
CA ARG A 142 3.50 2.63 -4.15
C ARG A 142 3.94 3.17 -2.78
N GLU A 143 4.47 4.40 -2.74
CA GLU A 143 4.83 5.10 -1.51
C GLU A 143 3.61 5.20 -0.58
N TYR A 144 2.47 5.63 -1.13
CA TYR A 144 1.23 5.78 -0.37
C TYR A 144 0.70 4.45 0.17
N GLY A 145 0.88 3.35 -0.57
CA GLY A 145 0.57 1.99 -0.12
C GLY A 145 1.32 1.64 1.16
N PHE A 146 2.65 1.78 1.19
CA PHE A 146 3.43 1.48 2.40
C PHE A 146 3.12 2.43 3.58
N ARG A 147 2.80 3.70 3.31
CA ARG A 147 2.30 4.62 4.36
C ARG A 147 0.99 4.13 4.97
N THR A 148 0.12 3.51 4.17
CA THR A 148 -1.15 2.93 4.62
C THR A 148 -0.92 1.68 5.47
N GLU A 149 0.01 0.81 5.08
CA GLU A 149 0.39 -0.36 5.89
C GLU A 149 0.92 0.04 7.27
N ILE A 150 1.81 1.05 7.34
CA ILE A 150 2.34 1.56 8.61
C ILE A 150 1.23 2.10 9.50
N ALA A 151 0.25 2.81 8.94
CA ALA A 151 -0.91 3.29 9.70
C ALA A 151 -1.71 2.14 10.33
N GLY A 152 -1.84 1.01 9.62
CA GLY A 152 -2.43 -0.21 10.17
C GLY A 152 -1.65 -0.78 11.35
N TYR A 153 -0.32 -0.90 11.23
CA TYR A 153 0.52 -1.37 12.35
C TYR A 153 0.49 -0.43 13.57
N ASP A 154 0.44 0.88 13.35
CA ASP A 154 0.28 1.87 14.42
C ASP A 154 -1.07 1.69 15.15
N ALA A 155 -2.15 1.37 14.42
CA ALA A 155 -3.45 1.05 15.02
C ALA A 155 -3.40 -0.24 15.86
N LEU A 156 -2.76 -1.31 15.37
CA LEU A 156 -2.56 -2.57 16.12
C LEU A 156 -1.82 -2.34 17.44
N ARG A 157 -0.82 -1.45 17.43
CA ARG A 157 -0.08 -1.06 18.63
C ARG A 157 -0.98 -0.37 19.65
N LEU A 158 -1.77 0.62 19.23
CA LEU A 158 -2.68 1.35 20.11
C LEU A 158 -3.74 0.43 20.73
N HIS A 159 -4.28 -0.51 19.94
CA HIS A 159 -5.19 -1.54 20.47
C HIS A 159 -4.49 -2.39 21.52
N THR A 160 -3.28 -2.86 21.25
CA THR A 160 -2.50 -3.67 22.19
C THR A 160 -2.22 -2.91 23.50
N GLU A 161 -1.81 -1.64 23.40
CA GLU A 161 -1.58 -0.77 24.55
C GLU A 161 -2.85 -0.57 25.39
N SER A 162 -4.01 -0.34 24.75
CA SER A 162 -5.29 -0.24 25.46
C SER A 162 -5.63 -1.53 26.21
N ARG A 163 -5.39 -2.69 25.60
CA ARG A 163 -5.67 -4.00 26.22
C ARG A 163 -4.75 -4.32 27.39
N MET A 164 -3.49 -3.90 27.32
CA MET A 164 -2.59 -4.00 28.47
C MET A 164 -3.10 -3.14 29.64
N LEU A 165 -3.58 -1.93 29.38
CA LEU A 165 -4.16 -1.05 30.41
C LEU A 165 -5.44 -1.62 31.01
N PHE A 166 -6.36 -2.17 30.20
CA PHE A 166 -7.54 -2.87 30.70
C PHE A 166 -7.16 -4.06 31.59
N ALA A 167 -6.16 -4.85 31.19
CA ALA A 167 -5.70 -5.97 32.00
C ALA A 167 -5.10 -5.50 33.34
N ASP A 168 -4.33 -4.42 33.34
CA ASP A 168 -3.75 -3.85 34.57
C ASP A 168 -4.82 -3.25 35.49
N ALA A 169 -5.88 -2.66 34.93
CA ALA A 169 -7.01 -2.12 35.67
C ALA A 169 -7.78 -3.17 36.47
N ASP A 170 -7.71 -4.43 36.05
CA ASP A 170 -8.39 -5.56 36.70
C ASP A 170 -7.55 -6.21 37.80
N SER A 171 -6.37 -5.67 38.10
CA SER A 171 -5.58 -6.11 39.25
C SER A 171 -6.37 -5.92 40.55
N LEU A 172 -6.34 -6.95 41.40
CA LEU A 172 -6.98 -6.92 42.72
C LEU A 172 -6.03 -6.35 43.80
N ARG A 173 -4.81 -5.93 43.43
CA ARG A 173 -3.81 -5.34 44.34
C ARG A 173 -3.88 -3.83 44.46
N ILE A 174 -4.49 -3.17 43.49
CA ILE A 174 -4.53 -1.72 43.39
C ILE A 174 -5.74 -1.15 44.14
N SER A 175 -5.75 0.16 44.37
CA SER A 175 -6.90 0.82 45.00
C SER A 175 -8.05 1.01 43.99
N PRO A 176 -9.32 1.11 44.43
CA PRO A 176 -10.44 1.42 43.53
C PRO A 176 -10.24 2.72 42.73
N ARG A 177 -9.56 3.71 43.32
CA ARG A 177 -9.21 4.97 42.66
C ARG A 177 -8.21 4.75 41.52
N GLU A 178 -7.20 3.93 41.76
CA GLU A 178 -6.19 3.60 40.75
C GLU A 178 -6.78 2.77 39.62
N ALA A 179 -7.63 1.78 39.93
CA ALA A 179 -8.34 1.00 38.91
C ALA A 179 -9.22 1.90 38.01
N ARG A 180 -10.01 2.82 38.59
CA ARG A 180 -10.78 3.80 37.81
C ARG A 180 -9.88 4.64 36.90
N SER A 181 -8.74 5.11 37.39
CA SER A 181 -7.79 5.88 36.59
C SER A 181 -7.21 5.06 35.42
N LEU A 182 -6.89 3.78 35.64
CA LEU A 182 -6.39 2.90 34.59
C LEU A 182 -7.44 2.63 33.50
N ILE A 183 -8.71 2.48 33.88
CA ILE A 183 -9.81 2.32 32.92
C ILE A 183 -9.99 3.56 32.08
N GLU A 184 -10.03 4.74 32.69
CA GLU A 184 -10.13 5.99 31.94
C GLU A 184 -8.97 6.16 30.94
N GLN A 185 -7.76 5.72 31.32
CA GLN A 185 -6.61 5.69 30.41
C GLN A 185 -6.79 4.66 29.30
N ALA A 186 -7.26 3.45 29.62
CA ALA A 186 -7.50 2.38 28.68
C ALA A 186 -8.57 2.76 27.63
N GLU A 187 -9.67 3.37 28.07
CA GLU A 187 -10.75 3.85 27.20
C GLU A 187 -10.27 4.97 26.26
N LYS A 188 -9.51 5.94 26.77
CA LYS A 188 -8.89 6.98 25.95
C LYS A 188 -7.97 6.36 24.89
N ARG A 189 -7.11 5.42 25.29
CA ARG A 189 -6.20 4.73 24.37
C ARG A 189 -6.94 3.86 23.35
N GLN A 190 -8.03 3.21 23.75
CA GLN A 190 -8.87 2.44 22.82
C GLN A 190 -9.56 3.37 21.81
N LYS A 191 -9.99 4.56 22.23
CA LYS A 191 -10.53 5.57 21.32
C LYS A 191 -9.48 6.08 20.33
N ASP A 192 -8.25 6.28 20.79
CA ASP A 192 -7.12 6.60 19.90
C ASP A 192 -6.90 5.47 18.88
N ALA A 193 -7.00 4.21 19.31
CA ALA A 193 -6.91 3.05 18.41
C ALA A 193 -8.04 3.01 17.37
N GLN A 194 -9.28 3.31 17.77
CA GLN A 194 -10.43 3.42 16.84
C GLN A 194 -10.25 4.56 15.82
N ASN A 195 -9.68 5.69 16.25
CA ASN A 195 -9.34 6.78 15.34
C ASN A 195 -8.24 6.37 14.35
N ALA A 196 -7.27 5.59 14.81
CA ALA A 196 -6.23 5.03 13.95
C ALA A 196 -6.78 4.01 12.95
N ASP A 197 -7.73 3.15 13.36
CA ASP A 197 -8.44 2.24 12.46
C ASP A 197 -9.15 3.02 11.35
N LYS A 198 -9.90 4.07 11.73
CA LYS A 198 -10.59 4.94 10.77
C LYS A 198 -9.60 5.59 9.81
N LYS A 199 -8.49 6.13 10.32
CA LYS A 199 -7.45 6.73 9.49
C LYS A 199 -6.87 5.72 8.49
N ALA A 200 -6.56 4.50 8.93
CA ALA A 200 -6.02 3.47 8.06
C ALA A 200 -7.04 3.03 6.98
N ALA A 201 -8.33 2.93 7.35
CA ALA A 201 -9.40 2.64 6.41
C ALA A 201 -9.61 3.77 5.38
N ASP A 202 -9.62 5.03 5.82
CA ASP A 202 -9.72 6.20 4.95
C ASP A 202 -8.53 6.27 3.98
N MET A 203 -7.32 5.96 4.47
CA MET A 203 -6.12 5.87 3.63
C MET A 203 -6.21 4.72 2.62
N LEU A 204 -6.71 3.55 3.01
CA LEU A 204 -6.90 2.43 2.09
C LEU A 204 -7.92 2.76 0.99
N ALA A 205 -9.01 3.45 1.33
CA ALA A 205 -9.99 3.92 0.36
C ALA A 205 -9.39 4.95 -0.62
N GLU A 206 -8.56 5.88 -0.12
CA GLU A 206 -7.86 6.85 -0.97
C GLU A 206 -6.82 6.18 -1.88
N TYR A 207 -6.17 5.10 -1.43
CA TYR A 207 -5.28 4.30 -2.27
C TYR A 207 -6.03 3.74 -3.48
N GLU A 208 -7.18 3.08 -3.26
CA GLU A 208 -8.00 2.54 -4.35
C GLU A 208 -8.56 3.64 -5.26
N ARG A 209 -8.92 4.80 -4.70
CA ARG A 209 -9.33 5.98 -5.50
C ARG A 209 -8.22 6.43 -6.44
N ARG A 210 -6.98 6.52 -5.94
CA ARG A 210 -5.81 6.90 -6.74
C ARG A 210 -5.44 5.86 -7.78
N LYS A 211 -5.61 4.58 -7.45
CA LYS A 211 -5.46 3.48 -8.41
C LYS A 211 -6.44 3.60 -9.57
N GLY A 212 -7.71 3.92 -9.33
CA GLY A 212 -8.67 4.19 -10.41
C GLY A 212 -8.28 5.37 -11.32
N ILE A 213 -7.60 6.39 -10.77
CA ILE A 213 -7.02 7.48 -11.57
C ILE A 213 -5.87 6.96 -12.44
N LEU A 214 -4.98 6.11 -11.89
CA LEU A 214 -3.93 5.47 -12.67
C LEU A 214 -4.48 4.62 -13.82
N ASP A 215 -5.52 3.82 -13.59
CA ASP A 215 -6.15 3.01 -14.64
C ASP A 215 -6.69 3.89 -15.79
N THR A 216 -7.25 5.06 -15.44
CA THR A 216 -7.70 6.07 -16.41
C THR A 216 -6.52 6.64 -17.20
N ARG A 217 -5.42 7.00 -16.51
CA ARG A 217 -4.20 7.54 -17.14
C ARG A 217 -3.53 6.52 -18.05
N LEU A 218 -3.52 5.24 -17.67
CA LEU A 218 -3.02 4.16 -18.51
C LEU A 218 -3.84 4.05 -19.80
N SER A 219 -5.17 4.11 -19.69
CA SER A 219 -6.06 4.08 -20.85
C SER A 219 -5.84 5.27 -21.80
N GLU A 220 -5.54 6.47 -21.26
CA GLU A 220 -5.18 7.65 -22.06
C GLU A 220 -3.85 7.44 -22.82
N LEU A 221 -2.84 6.89 -22.14
CA LEU A 221 -1.55 6.54 -22.73
C LEU A 221 -1.68 5.53 -23.88
N GLU A 222 -2.49 4.49 -23.69
CA GLU A 222 -2.76 3.46 -24.70
C GLU A 222 -3.41 4.05 -25.95
N LYS A 223 -4.44 4.90 -25.76
CA LYS A 223 -5.14 5.57 -26.87
C LYS A 223 -4.21 6.48 -27.67
N ASN A 224 -3.39 7.27 -26.98
CA ASN A 224 -2.46 8.19 -27.61
C ASN A 224 -1.34 7.45 -28.35
N GLY A 225 -0.83 6.35 -27.77
CA GLY A 225 0.15 5.48 -28.41
C GLY A 225 -0.37 4.84 -29.69
N GLY A 226 -1.60 4.31 -29.67
CA GLY A 226 -2.24 3.75 -30.87
C GLY A 226 -2.47 4.79 -31.96
N ALA A 227 -2.86 6.02 -31.59
CA ALA A 227 -3.02 7.12 -32.54
C ALA A 227 -1.68 7.50 -33.21
N ALA A 228 -0.59 7.57 -32.45
CA ALA A 228 0.73 7.87 -32.99
C ALA A 228 1.20 6.79 -33.98
N LEU A 229 0.98 5.50 -33.65
CA LEU A 229 1.31 4.38 -34.54
C LEU A 229 0.58 4.48 -35.88
N ALA A 230 -0.74 4.76 -35.85
CA ALA A 230 -1.54 4.90 -37.05
C ALA A 230 -1.06 6.06 -37.96
N VAL A 231 -0.56 7.15 -37.36
CA VAL A 231 0.04 8.27 -38.12
C VAL A 231 1.32 7.84 -38.82
N LEU A 232 2.19 7.09 -38.14
CA LEU A 232 3.43 6.57 -38.71
C LEU A 232 3.15 5.59 -39.86
N ASP A 233 2.18 4.68 -39.69
CA ASP A 233 1.77 3.75 -40.74
C ASP A 233 1.26 4.49 -41.98
N ALA A 234 0.43 5.53 -41.79
CA ALA A 234 -0.09 6.36 -42.88
C ALA A 234 1.00 7.21 -43.57
N GLN A 235 2.05 7.61 -42.84
CA GLN A 235 3.21 8.27 -43.43
C GLN A 235 4.07 7.28 -44.23
N GLN A 236 4.31 6.09 -43.70
CA GLN A 236 5.05 5.03 -44.39
C GLN A 236 4.35 4.58 -45.67
N ALA A 237 3.02 4.40 -45.63
CA ALA A 237 2.23 4.07 -46.82
C ALA A 237 2.36 5.14 -47.92
N ARG A 238 2.42 6.43 -47.55
CA ARG A 238 2.66 7.53 -48.49
C ARG A 238 4.08 7.50 -49.06
N LEU A 239 5.09 7.22 -48.23
CA LEU A 239 6.47 7.05 -48.69
C LEU A 239 6.60 5.91 -49.71
N LEU A 240 6.02 4.75 -49.43
CA LEU A 240 6.02 3.60 -50.34
C LEU A 240 5.30 3.92 -51.66
N GLY A 241 4.18 4.63 -51.58
CA GLY A 241 3.45 5.12 -52.76
C GLY A 241 4.24 6.14 -53.59
N GLN A 242 5.08 6.97 -52.96
CA GLN A 242 5.99 7.88 -53.68
C GLN A 242 7.17 7.13 -54.30
N GLN A 243 7.74 6.18 -53.57
CA GLN A 243 8.85 5.36 -54.06
C GLN A 243 8.48 4.62 -55.35
N THR A 244 7.35 3.91 -55.34
CA THR A 244 6.87 3.19 -56.53
C THR A 244 6.61 4.11 -57.74
N ARG A 245 6.10 5.32 -57.51
CA ARG A 245 5.92 6.32 -58.58
C ARG A 245 7.25 6.87 -59.09
N ASN A 246 8.21 7.12 -58.20
CA ASN A 246 9.55 7.56 -58.58
C ASN A 246 10.29 6.48 -59.37
N ASP A 247 10.25 5.22 -58.94
CA ASP A 247 10.89 4.10 -59.66
C ASP A 247 10.32 3.93 -61.07
N ARG A 248 9.00 4.14 -61.23
CA ARG A 248 8.33 4.17 -62.53
C ARG A 248 8.80 5.35 -63.39
N ALA A 249 8.83 6.56 -62.83
CA ALA A 249 9.28 7.75 -63.54
C ALA A 249 10.75 7.65 -63.99
N ILE A 250 11.62 7.07 -63.15
CA ILE A 250 13.02 6.80 -63.47
C ILE A 250 13.13 5.80 -64.63
N SER A 251 12.32 4.74 -64.63
CA SER A 251 12.30 3.75 -65.72
C SER A 251 11.84 4.37 -67.04
N GLU A 252 10.77 5.17 -67.02
CA GLU A 252 10.25 5.87 -68.21
C GLU A 252 11.25 6.91 -68.76
N ALA A 253 11.95 7.65 -67.88
CA ALA A 253 12.98 8.60 -68.28
C ALA A 253 14.25 7.92 -68.86
N GLY A 254 14.67 6.79 -68.27
CA GLY A 254 15.83 6.02 -68.76
C GLY A 254 15.61 5.36 -70.12
N ILE A 255 14.36 5.03 -70.46
CA ILE A 255 14.00 4.51 -71.80
C ILE A 255 14.09 5.61 -72.87
N ASN A 256 13.74 6.85 -72.52
CA ASN A 256 13.78 7.99 -73.45
C ASN A 256 15.18 8.57 -73.70
N SER A 257 16.19 8.23 -72.89
CA SER A 257 17.58 8.70 -73.07
C SER A 257 18.47 7.76 -73.90
N VAL A 258 17.93 6.63 -74.37
CA VAL A 258 18.67 5.60 -75.14
C VAL A 258 18.18 5.53 -76.61
N GLN A 259 17.25 6.41 -77.00
CA GLN A 259 16.90 6.67 -78.41
C GLN A 259 17.66 7.88 -78.95
#